data_AF-A0A7K1BRD3-F1
#
_entry.id   AF-A0A7K1BRD3-F1
#
_cell.length_a   1.000
_cell.length_b   1.000
_cell.length_c   1.000
_cell.angle_alpha   90.00
_cell.angle_beta   90.00
_cell.angle_gamma   90.00
#
_symmetry.space_group_name_H-M   'P 1'
#
loop_
_entity.id
_entity.type
_entity.pdbx_description
1 polymer ?
#
loop_
_entity_poly.entity_id
_entity_poly.type
_entity_poly.pdbx_seq_one_letter_code
_entity_poly.pdbx_strand_id
1 'polypeptide(L)'
;MDELSSAGITDPLLRQSYEECKRLNSLHGKTYYLATLLLPREKRPFVHALYGFARYADEIVDDLASDLTIQEKSDLLSRWGDQVLQGLATGNSNDVVGRALIDTVSRFKIPHEHFVAFLHSMKMDLSVTSYANYEALMEYVYGSAAVIGLEMVPILGPLSDEAYEPAEKLGIAFQLANFIRDVSEDLDRGRVYLP
;
A
#
# COMPACT_ATOMS: atom_id res chain seq x y z
N MET A 1 20.24 0.14 20.11
CA MET A 1 19.16 1.05 19.67
C MET A 1 18.26 0.26 18.74
N ASP A 2 16.95 0.24 19.01
CA ASP A 2 15.96 -0.39 18.13
C ASP A 2 15.77 0.46 16.86
N GLU A 3 15.10 -0.10 15.83
CA GLU A 3 14.93 0.56 14.54
C GLU A 3 14.08 1.84 14.60
N LEU A 4 13.11 1.93 15.53
CA LEU A 4 12.28 3.12 15.70
C LEU A 4 13.10 4.26 16.30
N SER A 5 13.93 3.97 17.30
CA SER A 5 14.88 4.94 17.84
C SER A 5 15.93 5.35 16.80
N SER A 6 16.41 4.43 15.96
CA SER A 6 17.30 4.75 14.83
C SER A 6 16.63 5.67 13.79
N ALA A 7 15.32 5.54 13.61
CA ALA A 7 14.51 6.40 12.72
C ALA A 7 14.06 7.73 13.38
N GLY A 8 14.47 8.01 14.61
CA GLY A 8 14.05 9.20 15.35
C GLY A 8 12.57 9.20 15.76
N ILE A 9 11.97 8.02 15.92
CA ILE A 9 10.57 7.84 16.33
C ILE A 9 10.54 7.58 17.85
N THR A 10 10.22 8.63 18.60
CA THR A 10 10.23 8.64 20.07
C THR A 10 8.85 8.77 20.70
N ASP A 11 7.88 9.36 19.98
CA ASP A 11 6.50 9.50 20.47
C ASP A 11 5.85 8.13 20.70
N PRO A 12 5.30 7.82 21.90
CA PRO A 12 4.77 6.50 22.21
C PRO A 12 3.62 6.04 21.30
N LEU A 13 2.71 6.95 20.95
CA LEU A 13 1.55 6.65 20.10
C LEU A 13 1.98 6.37 18.66
N LEU A 14 2.96 7.11 18.16
CA LEU A 14 3.56 6.88 16.86
C LEU A 14 4.36 5.58 16.83
N ARG A 15 5.11 5.25 17.89
CA ARG A 15 5.81 3.95 18.00
C ARG A 15 4.86 2.78 17.92
N GLN A 16 3.76 2.82 18.67
CA GLN A 16 2.70 1.79 18.60
C GLN A 16 2.16 1.63 17.16
N SER A 17 1.99 2.75 16.45
CA SER A 17 1.50 2.77 15.07
C SER A 17 2.47 2.06 14.11
N TYR A 18 3.77 2.34 14.21
CA TYR A 18 4.80 1.65 13.42
C TYR A 18 4.96 0.18 13.78
N GLU A 19 4.84 -0.18 15.06
CA GLU A 19 4.89 -1.56 15.52
C GLU A 19 3.72 -2.38 14.97
N GLU A 20 2.52 -1.79 14.89
CA GLU A 20 1.36 -2.44 14.28
C GLU A 20 1.57 -2.64 12.77
N CYS A 21 2.07 -1.64 12.07
CA CYS A 21 2.41 -1.76 10.65
C CYS A 21 3.48 -2.85 10.41
N LYS A 22 4.48 -2.95 11.30
CA LYS A 22 5.47 -4.03 11.27
C LYS A 22 4.86 -5.40 11.52
N ARG A 23 3.93 -5.50 12.47
CA ARG A 23 3.20 -6.73 12.77
C ARG A 23 2.43 -7.21 11.53
N LEU A 24 1.66 -6.33 10.90
CA LEU A 24 0.92 -6.61 9.66
C LEU A 24 1.86 -7.09 8.54
N ASN A 25 2.99 -6.40 8.33
CA ASN A 25 3.99 -6.80 7.35
C ASN A 25 4.58 -8.20 7.65
N SER A 26 4.90 -8.49 8.92
CA SER A 26 5.46 -9.79 9.32
C SER A 26 4.50 -10.97 9.14
N LEU A 27 3.19 -10.74 9.27
CA LEU A 27 2.17 -11.78 9.18
C LEU A 27 1.74 -12.07 7.74
N HIS A 28 1.53 -11.01 6.94
CA HIS A 28 0.93 -11.13 5.61
C HIS A 28 1.97 -11.00 4.48
N GLY A 29 3.10 -10.33 4.74
CA GLY A 29 4.05 -9.92 3.72
C GLY A 29 5.39 -10.63 3.79
N LYS A 30 5.44 -11.94 4.12
CA LYS A 30 6.69 -12.64 4.48
C LYS A 30 7.90 -12.29 3.60
N THR A 31 7.75 -12.30 2.29
CA THR A 31 8.84 -11.95 1.35
C THR A 31 9.24 -10.47 1.45
N TYR A 32 8.25 -9.57 1.46
CA TYR A 32 8.49 -8.13 1.64
C TYR A 32 9.06 -7.79 3.01
N TYR A 33 8.59 -8.43 4.08
CA TYR A 33 9.13 -8.30 5.42
C TYR A 33 10.62 -8.66 5.45
N LEU A 34 10.99 -9.81 4.89
CA LEU A 34 12.38 -10.24 4.79
C LEU A 34 13.22 -9.25 3.96
N ALA A 35 12.70 -8.75 2.84
CA ALA A 35 13.38 -7.74 2.04
C ALA A 35 13.59 -6.42 2.82
N THR A 36 12.58 -5.97 3.59
CA THR A 36 12.69 -4.78 4.45
C THR A 36 13.80 -4.92 5.49
N LEU A 37 14.03 -6.14 6.03
CA LEU A 37 15.12 -6.36 6.98
C LEU A 37 16.53 -6.17 6.38
N LEU A 38 16.68 -6.13 5.05
CA LEU A 38 17.93 -5.84 4.37
C LEU A 38 18.23 -4.32 4.29
N LEU A 39 17.24 -3.46 4.54
CA LEU A 39 17.43 -2.02 4.53
C LEU A 39 18.17 -1.52 5.79
N PRO A 40 18.80 -0.33 5.75
CA PRO A 40 19.25 0.36 6.96
C PRO A 40 18.13 0.46 8.00
N ARG A 41 18.48 0.28 9.29
CA ARG A 41 17.50 0.16 10.38
C ARG A 41 16.56 1.35 10.45
N GLU A 42 17.10 2.53 10.26
CA GLU A 42 16.39 3.81 10.26
C GLU A 42 15.36 3.95 9.13
N LYS A 43 15.41 3.12 8.07
CA LYS A 43 14.45 3.17 6.94
C LYS A 43 13.30 2.18 7.09
N ARG A 44 13.49 1.09 7.84
CA ARG A 44 12.54 -0.02 7.94
C ARG A 44 11.15 0.38 8.43
N PRO A 45 11.00 1.23 9.47
CA PRO A 45 9.68 1.61 9.98
C PRO A 45 8.78 2.21 8.88
N PHE A 46 9.35 3.05 8.03
CA PHE A 46 8.63 3.73 6.96
C PHE A 46 8.14 2.76 5.87
N VAL A 47 8.93 1.75 5.55
CA VAL A 47 8.51 0.67 4.64
C VAL A 47 7.42 -0.20 5.27
N HIS A 48 7.52 -0.48 6.58
CA HIS A 48 6.45 -1.16 7.29
C HIS A 48 5.16 -0.34 7.27
N ALA A 49 5.21 0.98 7.42
CA ALA A 49 4.05 1.87 7.36
C ALA A 49 3.34 1.84 5.99
N LEU A 50 4.09 1.95 4.89
CA LEU A 50 3.51 1.81 3.54
C LEU A 50 2.84 0.45 3.35
N TYR A 51 3.51 -0.63 3.78
CA TYR A 51 2.92 -1.97 3.73
C TYR A 51 1.65 -2.07 4.58
N GLY A 52 1.66 -1.52 5.80
CA GLY A 52 0.51 -1.54 6.71
C GLY A 52 -0.71 -0.86 6.11
N PHE A 53 -0.52 0.30 5.47
CA PHE A 53 -1.57 1.00 4.72
C PHE A 53 -2.14 0.14 3.59
N ALA A 54 -1.29 -0.37 2.70
CA ALA A 54 -1.73 -1.19 1.57
C ALA A 54 -2.45 -2.46 2.03
N ARG A 55 -1.92 -3.13 3.07
CA ARG A 55 -2.51 -4.33 3.65
C ARG A 55 -3.87 -4.07 4.29
N TYR A 56 -4.02 -2.96 5.00
CA TYR A 56 -5.29 -2.63 5.64
C TYR A 56 -6.39 -2.34 4.61
N ALA A 57 -6.05 -1.67 3.51
CA ALA A 57 -6.97 -1.49 2.39
C ALA A 57 -7.36 -2.83 1.74
N ASP A 58 -6.37 -3.72 1.51
CA ASP A 58 -6.61 -5.06 0.98
C ASP A 58 -7.51 -5.88 1.92
N GLU A 59 -7.35 -5.82 3.23
CA GLU A 59 -8.24 -6.48 4.17
C GLU A 59 -9.69 -5.98 4.05
N ILE A 60 -9.92 -4.68 3.86
CA ILE A 60 -11.29 -4.16 3.66
C ILE A 60 -11.93 -4.76 2.39
N VAL A 61 -11.16 -4.89 1.31
CA VAL A 61 -11.66 -5.38 0.01
C VAL A 61 -11.80 -6.90 0.00
N ASP A 62 -10.73 -7.59 0.37
CA ASP A 62 -10.50 -9.01 0.12
C ASP A 62 -10.74 -9.90 1.36
N ASP A 63 -11.06 -9.36 2.55
CA ASP A 63 -11.39 -10.20 3.72
C ASP A 63 -12.56 -11.13 3.40
N LEU A 64 -12.21 -12.41 3.18
CA LEU A 64 -13.11 -13.50 2.85
C LEU A 64 -13.85 -14.03 4.09
N ALA A 65 -13.38 -13.70 5.30
CA ALA A 65 -14.05 -14.03 6.55
C ALA A 65 -15.07 -12.94 6.97
N SER A 66 -15.14 -11.84 6.23
CA SER A 66 -16.08 -10.76 6.46
C SER A 66 -17.49 -11.12 5.99
N ASP A 67 -18.48 -10.93 6.85
CA ASP A 67 -19.91 -11.04 6.49
C ASP A 67 -20.44 -9.77 5.78
N LEU A 68 -19.57 -8.80 5.48
CA LEU A 68 -19.95 -7.54 4.83
C LEU A 68 -20.32 -7.76 3.36
N THR A 69 -21.41 -7.13 2.95
CA THR A 69 -21.78 -6.99 1.54
C THR A 69 -20.76 -6.13 0.77
N ILE A 70 -20.75 -6.23 -0.56
CA ILE A 70 -19.91 -5.39 -1.43
C ILE A 70 -20.15 -3.89 -1.16
N GLN A 71 -21.42 -3.50 -0.92
CA GLN A 71 -21.75 -2.10 -0.61
C GLN A 71 -21.15 -1.67 0.73
N GLU A 72 -21.23 -2.50 1.77
CA GLU A 72 -20.65 -2.17 3.07
C GLU A 72 -19.12 -2.09 3.02
N LYS A 73 -18.47 -2.96 2.23
CA LYS A 73 -17.02 -2.88 1.95
C LYS A 73 -16.68 -1.58 1.23
N SER A 74 -17.46 -1.19 0.23
CA SER A 74 -17.30 0.08 -0.50
C SER A 74 -17.45 1.30 0.41
N ASP A 75 -18.46 1.29 1.29
CA ASP A 75 -18.70 2.39 2.24
C ASP A 75 -17.60 2.45 3.30
N LEU A 76 -17.10 1.31 3.76
CA LEU A 76 -15.97 1.23 4.69
C LEU A 76 -14.67 1.74 4.05
N LEU A 77 -14.34 1.26 2.85
CA LEU A 77 -13.16 1.69 2.10
C LEU A 77 -13.22 3.19 1.81
N SER A 78 -14.38 3.71 1.42
CA SER A 78 -14.56 5.13 1.15
C SER A 78 -14.37 5.97 2.40
N ARG A 79 -15.03 5.61 3.52
CA ARG A 79 -14.86 6.33 4.79
C ARG A 79 -13.43 6.31 5.30
N TRP A 80 -12.77 5.15 5.25
CA TRP A 80 -11.39 5.02 5.69
C TRP A 80 -10.43 5.76 4.75
N GLY A 81 -10.62 5.64 3.44
CA GLY A 81 -9.85 6.38 2.44
C GLY A 81 -9.96 7.90 2.61
N ASP A 82 -11.16 8.42 2.84
CA ASP A 82 -11.38 9.85 3.10
C ASP A 82 -10.67 10.31 4.38
N GLN A 83 -10.68 9.49 5.43
CA GLN A 83 -9.93 9.77 6.68
C GLN A 83 -8.42 9.78 6.45
N VAL A 84 -7.89 8.86 5.64
CA VAL A 84 -6.48 8.84 5.27
C VAL A 84 -6.13 10.10 4.48
N LEU A 85 -6.88 10.44 3.43
CA LEU A 85 -6.62 11.61 2.60
C LEU A 85 -6.71 12.93 3.40
N GLN A 86 -7.70 13.04 4.30
CA GLN A 86 -7.80 14.16 5.22
C GLN A 86 -6.58 14.21 6.17
N GLY A 87 -6.15 13.05 6.66
CA GLY A 87 -5.00 12.94 7.54
C GLY A 87 -3.69 13.31 6.84
N LEU A 88 -3.51 12.93 5.58
CA LEU A 88 -2.39 13.36 4.74
C LEU A 88 -2.39 14.88 4.57
N ALA A 89 -3.55 15.50 4.32
CA ALA A 89 -3.67 16.95 4.16
C ALA A 89 -3.41 17.73 5.47
N THR A 90 -3.78 17.18 6.62
CA THR A 90 -3.71 17.84 7.94
C THR A 90 -2.47 17.47 8.74
N GLY A 91 -1.77 16.39 8.36
CA GLY A 91 -0.62 15.84 9.10
C GLY A 91 -0.99 15.08 10.37
N ASN A 92 -2.26 14.68 10.57
CA ASN A 92 -2.70 13.98 11.77
C ASN A 92 -3.72 12.86 11.48
N SER A 93 -3.70 11.78 12.27
CA SER A 93 -4.74 10.75 12.26
C SER A 93 -4.96 10.12 13.64
N ASN A 94 -6.21 9.74 13.86
CA ASN A 94 -6.65 8.94 15.01
C ASN A 94 -6.58 7.44 14.74
N ASP A 95 -6.43 7.03 13.47
CA ASP A 95 -6.22 5.64 13.08
C ASP A 95 -4.78 5.20 13.37
N VAL A 96 -4.62 3.97 13.86
CA VAL A 96 -3.30 3.43 14.27
C VAL A 96 -2.41 3.23 13.06
N VAL A 97 -2.92 2.65 11.97
CA VAL A 97 -2.13 2.46 10.74
C VAL A 97 -1.90 3.80 10.04
N GLY A 98 -2.95 4.61 9.94
CA GLY A 98 -2.92 5.93 9.33
C GLY A 98 -1.92 6.89 9.98
N ARG A 99 -1.73 6.85 11.30
CA ARG A 99 -0.75 7.70 11.99
C ARG A 99 0.68 7.44 11.53
N ALA A 100 1.08 6.16 11.39
CA ALA A 100 2.40 5.81 10.89
C ALA A 100 2.57 6.18 9.42
N LEU A 101 1.53 5.99 8.61
CA LEU A 101 1.52 6.41 7.21
C LEU A 101 1.72 7.91 7.08
N ILE A 102 0.94 8.73 7.78
CA ILE A 102 0.98 10.19 7.65
C ILE A 102 2.31 10.76 8.12
N ASP A 103 2.87 10.24 9.21
CA ASP A 103 4.22 10.60 9.64
C ASP A 103 5.26 10.23 8.56
N THR A 104 5.15 9.04 7.95
CA THR A 104 6.01 8.61 6.83
C THR A 104 5.90 9.57 5.64
N VAL A 105 4.68 9.82 5.17
CA VAL A 105 4.43 10.69 4.00
C VAL A 105 4.95 12.10 4.24
N SER A 106 4.73 12.65 5.44
CA SER A 106 5.21 13.98 5.81
C SER A 106 6.75 14.07 5.82
N ARG A 107 7.43 13.07 6.42
CA ARG A 107 8.91 13.04 6.51
C ARG A 107 9.57 12.95 5.14
N PHE A 108 9.01 12.13 4.25
CA PHE A 108 9.60 11.85 2.95
C PHE A 108 8.98 12.67 1.81
N LYS A 109 7.98 13.51 2.12
CA LYS A 109 7.23 14.33 1.14
C LYS A 109 6.69 13.50 -0.02
N ILE A 110 6.16 12.32 0.29
CA ILE A 110 5.60 11.42 -0.73
C ILE A 110 4.36 12.09 -1.34
N PRO A 111 4.25 12.18 -2.68
CA PRO A 111 3.10 12.80 -3.32
C PRO A 111 1.77 12.16 -2.91
N HIS A 112 0.81 12.98 -2.49
CA HIS A 112 -0.50 12.49 -2.05
C HIS A 112 -1.29 11.79 -3.18
N GLU A 113 -1.00 12.13 -4.43
CA GLU A 113 -1.63 11.56 -5.63
C GLU A 113 -1.40 10.05 -5.76
N HIS A 114 -0.30 9.52 -5.21
CA HIS A 114 -0.04 8.07 -5.18
C HIS A 114 -1.09 7.34 -4.35
N PHE A 115 -1.42 7.87 -3.17
CA PHE A 115 -2.45 7.31 -2.29
C PHE A 115 -3.86 7.46 -2.87
N VAL A 116 -4.13 8.54 -3.60
CA VAL A 116 -5.40 8.73 -4.32
C VAL A 116 -5.56 7.66 -5.41
N ALA A 117 -4.52 7.45 -6.23
CA ALA A 117 -4.51 6.43 -7.26
C ALA A 117 -4.62 5.02 -6.67
N PHE A 118 -3.93 4.73 -5.56
CA PHE A 118 -4.06 3.46 -4.86
C PHE A 118 -5.48 3.20 -4.38
N LEU A 119 -6.10 4.15 -3.68
CA LEU A 119 -7.48 4.02 -3.20
C LEU A 119 -8.49 3.91 -4.35
N HIS A 120 -8.22 4.51 -5.50
CA HIS A 120 -9.02 4.33 -6.72
C HIS A 120 -8.97 2.87 -7.19
N SER A 121 -7.79 2.27 -7.31
CA SER A 121 -7.66 0.86 -7.69
C SER A 121 -8.30 -0.09 -6.68
N MET A 122 -8.20 0.18 -5.37
CA MET A 122 -8.90 -0.62 -4.36
C MET A 122 -10.42 -0.56 -4.49
N LYS A 123 -10.98 0.59 -4.93
CA LYS A 123 -12.42 0.70 -5.24
C LYS A 123 -12.79 -0.09 -6.50
N MET A 124 -11.90 -0.14 -7.49
CA MET A 124 -12.12 -0.96 -8.70
C MET A 124 -12.24 -2.45 -8.33
N ASP A 125 -11.41 -2.98 -7.43
CA ASP A 125 -11.45 -4.40 -7.03
C ASP A 125 -12.78 -4.86 -6.39
N LEU A 126 -13.62 -3.93 -5.93
CA LEU A 126 -14.95 -4.24 -5.38
C LEU A 126 -16.01 -4.49 -6.47
N SER A 127 -15.79 -4.03 -7.70
CA SER A 127 -16.83 -4.01 -8.74
C SER A 127 -16.35 -4.45 -10.13
N VAL A 128 -15.06 -4.34 -10.43
CA VAL A 128 -14.47 -4.71 -11.72
C VAL A 128 -13.97 -6.14 -11.63
N THR A 129 -14.59 -7.03 -12.40
CA THR A 129 -14.21 -8.45 -12.47
C THR A 129 -13.44 -8.81 -13.74
N SER A 130 -13.43 -7.93 -14.74
CA SER A 130 -12.67 -8.12 -15.98
C SER A 130 -12.35 -6.79 -16.67
N TYR A 131 -11.29 -6.78 -17.49
CA TYR A 131 -10.82 -5.60 -18.21
C TYR A 131 -11.00 -5.78 -19.72
N ALA A 132 -11.54 -4.77 -20.39
CA ALA A 132 -11.87 -4.86 -21.82
C ALA A 132 -10.66 -4.77 -22.77
N ASN A 133 -9.56 -4.17 -22.30
CA ASN A 133 -8.33 -3.98 -23.04
C ASN A 133 -7.15 -3.74 -22.08
N TYR A 134 -5.94 -3.71 -22.65
CA TYR A 134 -4.71 -3.51 -21.90
C TYR A 134 -4.67 -2.14 -21.22
N GLU A 135 -5.20 -1.10 -21.84
CA GLU A 135 -5.23 0.25 -21.28
C GLU A 135 -6.07 0.31 -19.99
N ALA A 136 -7.25 -0.34 -19.98
CA ALA A 136 -8.09 -0.43 -18.80
C ALA A 136 -7.42 -1.24 -17.68
N LEU A 137 -6.71 -2.32 -18.02
CA LEU A 137 -5.91 -3.07 -17.05
C LEU A 137 -4.78 -2.19 -16.48
N MET A 138 -4.12 -1.41 -17.33
CA MET A 138 -3.01 -0.57 -16.92
C MET A 138 -3.42 0.59 -16.00
N GLU A 139 -4.64 1.11 -16.11
CA GLU A 139 -5.21 2.04 -15.11
C GLU A 139 -5.24 1.39 -13.72
N TYR A 140 -5.74 0.15 -13.64
CA TYR A 140 -5.76 -0.60 -12.39
C TYR A 140 -4.34 -0.91 -11.89
N VAL A 141 -3.43 -1.37 -12.76
CA VAL A 141 -2.05 -1.71 -12.39
C VAL A 141 -1.27 -0.48 -11.90
N TYR A 142 -1.52 0.69 -12.47
CA TYR A 142 -0.89 1.93 -12.04
C TYR A 142 -1.17 2.19 -10.55
N GLY A 143 -2.44 2.23 -10.15
CA GLY A 143 -2.81 2.49 -8.76
C GLY A 143 -2.60 1.29 -7.81
N SER A 144 -2.78 0.05 -8.27
CA SER A 144 -2.60 -1.12 -7.39
C SER A 144 -1.13 -1.46 -7.10
N ALA A 145 -0.19 -1.08 -7.98
CA ALA A 145 1.20 -1.52 -7.84
C ALA A 145 2.26 -0.49 -8.25
N ALA A 146 2.07 0.25 -9.34
CA ALA A 146 3.09 1.19 -9.81
C ALA A 146 3.34 2.30 -8.79
N VAL A 147 2.26 2.86 -8.22
CA VAL A 147 2.35 3.89 -7.17
C VAL A 147 3.02 3.39 -5.90
N ILE A 148 2.91 2.10 -5.54
CA ILE A 148 3.66 1.53 -4.40
C ILE A 148 5.17 1.61 -4.65
N GLY A 149 5.60 1.37 -5.90
CA GLY A 149 6.97 1.59 -6.32
C GLY A 149 7.41 3.05 -6.17
N LEU A 150 6.57 3.99 -6.59
CA LEU A 150 6.82 5.44 -6.51
C LEU A 150 6.87 5.93 -5.05
N GLU A 151 5.99 5.45 -4.18
CA GLU A 151 5.96 5.75 -2.74
C GLU A 151 7.25 5.32 -2.03
N MET A 152 7.87 4.22 -2.49
CA MET A 152 9.12 3.70 -1.92
C MET A 152 10.35 4.55 -2.29
N VAL A 153 10.35 5.24 -3.43
CA VAL A 153 11.54 5.94 -3.96
C VAL A 153 12.11 6.96 -2.95
N PRO A 154 11.32 7.88 -2.37
CA PRO A 154 11.82 8.81 -1.36
C PRO A 154 12.45 8.13 -0.14
N ILE A 155 11.89 6.99 0.30
CA ILE A 155 12.41 6.24 1.46
C ILE A 155 13.76 5.59 1.11
N LEU A 156 13.86 5.01 -0.08
CA LEU A 156 15.09 4.39 -0.57
C LEU A 156 16.20 5.42 -0.79
N GLY A 157 15.86 6.68 -1.02
CA GLY A 157 16.80 7.81 -1.08
C GLY A 157 17.81 7.66 -2.21
N PRO A 158 17.35 7.64 -3.48
CA PRO A 158 18.22 7.51 -4.64
C PRO A 158 19.13 8.75 -4.82
N LEU A 159 20.15 8.60 -5.65
CA LEU A 159 21.06 9.70 -6.02
C LEU A 159 20.48 10.63 -7.11
N SER A 160 19.40 10.21 -7.78
CA SER A 160 18.78 10.92 -8.91
C SER A 160 17.30 10.56 -9.02
N ASP A 161 16.50 11.48 -9.55
CA ASP A 161 15.08 11.27 -9.86
C ASP A 161 14.87 10.28 -11.03
N GLU A 162 15.93 9.92 -11.76
CA GLU A 162 15.90 8.83 -12.75
C GLU A 162 15.48 7.48 -12.14
N ALA A 163 15.48 7.34 -10.81
CA ALA A 163 15.01 6.15 -10.12
C ALA A 163 13.48 5.97 -10.13
N TYR A 164 12.69 7.02 -10.41
CA TYR A 164 11.23 6.93 -10.41
C TYR A 164 10.68 6.05 -11.55
N GLU A 165 11.17 6.25 -12.79
CA GLU A 165 10.75 5.45 -13.95
C GLU A 165 10.98 3.93 -13.76
N PRO A 166 12.17 3.44 -13.34
CA PRO A 166 12.36 2.02 -13.09
C PRO A 166 11.58 1.51 -11.88
N ALA A 167 11.33 2.34 -10.86
CA ALA A 167 10.49 1.95 -9.72
C ALA A 167 9.03 1.72 -10.14
N GLU A 168 8.48 2.61 -10.97
CA GLU A 168 7.16 2.46 -11.57
C GLU A 168 7.06 1.18 -12.41
N LYS A 169 8.03 0.97 -13.32
CA LYS A 169 8.11 -0.23 -14.17
C LYS A 169 8.24 -1.51 -13.36
N LEU A 170 8.98 -1.47 -12.24
CA LEU A 170 9.11 -2.63 -11.36
C LEU A 170 7.77 -2.98 -10.70
N GLY A 171 7.01 -1.98 -10.23
CA GLY A 171 5.66 -2.19 -9.69
C GLY A 171 4.73 -2.80 -10.73
N ILE A 172 4.72 -2.26 -11.95
CA ILE A 172 3.96 -2.81 -13.08
C ILE A 172 4.36 -4.26 -13.35
N ALA A 173 5.66 -4.54 -13.46
CA ALA A 173 6.16 -5.88 -13.76
C ALA A 173 5.79 -6.90 -12.69
N PHE A 174 5.84 -6.53 -11.40
CA PHE A 174 5.43 -7.40 -10.29
C PHE A 174 3.94 -7.72 -10.36
N GLN A 175 3.10 -6.75 -10.67
CA GLN A 175 1.65 -6.98 -10.73
C GLN A 175 1.25 -7.84 -11.93
N LEU A 176 1.83 -7.58 -13.10
CA LEU A 176 1.62 -8.44 -14.27
C LEU A 176 2.12 -9.88 -14.01
N ALA A 177 3.24 -10.04 -13.30
CA ALA A 177 3.72 -11.35 -12.89
C ALA A 177 2.77 -12.06 -11.90
N ASN A 178 2.15 -11.31 -10.97
CA ASN A 178 1.13 -11.86 -10.07
C ASN A 178 -0.07 -12.39 -10.87
N PHE A 179 -0.63 -11.61 -11.80
CA PHE A 179 -1.76 -12.07 -12.62
C PHE A 179 -1.44 -13.34 -13.42
N ILE A 180 -0.23 -13.45 -13.98
CA ILE A 180 0.18 -14.65 -14.72
C ILE A 180 0.35 -15.86 -13.79
N ARG A 181 0.87 -15.64 -12.57
CA ARG A 181 1.06 -16.70 -11.58
C ARG A 181 -0.27 -17.22 -11.03
N ASP A 182 -1.23 -16.33 -10.82
CA ASP A 182 -2.41 -16.58 -9.99
C ASP A 182 -3.71 -16.76 -10.81
N VAL A 183 -3.62 -16.93 -12.14
CA VAL A 183 -4.78 -17.06 -13.06
C VAL A 183 -5.86 -18.03 -12.54
N SER A 184 -5.46 -19.19 -12.02
CA SER A 184 -6.43 -20.18 -11.52
C SER A 184 -7.14 -19.70 -10.26
N GLU A 185 -6.41 -19.08 -9.33
CA GLU A 185 -6.96 -18.58 -8.07
C GLU A 185 -7.86 -17.38 -8.31
N ASP A 186 -7.49 -16.49 -9.24
CA ASP A 186 -8.31 -15.35 -9.65
C ASP A 186 -9.63 -15.80 -10.29
N LEU A 187 -9.59 -16.83 -11.15
CA LEU A 187 -10.80 -17.41 -11.75
C LEU A 187 -11.74 -18.00 -10.69
N ASP A 188 -11.20 -18.71 -9.69
CA ASP A 188 -11.99 -19.25 -8.58
C ASP A 188 -12.65 -18.13 -7.74
N ARG A 189 -12.04 -16.94 -7.73
CA ARG A 189 -12.58 -15.71 -7.10
C ARG A 189 -13.48 -14.89 -8.04
N GLY A 190 -13.71 -15.36 -9.27
CA GLY A 190 -14.55 -14.69 -10.27
C GLY A 190 -13.90 -13.47 -10.92
N ARG A 191 -12.57 -13.37 -10.90
CA ARG A 191 -11.78 -12.27 -11.51
C ARG A 191 -11.00 -12.76 -12.73
N VAL A 192 -10.92 -11.91 -13.76
CA VAL A 192 -10.16 -12.14 -14.98
C VAL A 192 -9.35 -10.88 -15.32
N TYR A 193 -8.06 -10.89 -14.97
CA TYR A 193 -7.18 -9.74 -15.23
C TYR A 193 -6.60 -9.71 -16.65
N LEU A 194 -6.53 -10.85 -17.35
CA LEU A 194 -6.02 -10.94 -18.72
C LEU A 194 -7.09 -10.47 -19.73
N PRO A 195 -6.86 -9.38 -20.48
CA PRO A 195 -7.80 -8.89 -21.50
C PRO A 195 -7.87 -9.78 -22.75
#